data_AF-X1L9G8-F1
#
_entry.id   AF-X1L9G8-F1
#
_cell.length_a   1.000
_cell.length_b   1.000
_cell.length_c   1.000
_cell.angle_alpha   90.00
_cell.angle_beta   90.00
_cell.angle_gamma   90.00
#
_symmetry.space_group_name_H-M   'P 1'
#
loop_
_entity.id
_entity.type
_entity.pdbx_description
1 polymer ?
#
loop_
_entity_poly.entity_id
_entity_poly.type
_entity_poly.pdbx_seq_one_letter_code
_entity_poly.pdbx_strand_id
1 'polypeptide(L)'
;MKYEMKHAKKQNNKRKAIVKRKAMVKRKTLVTTLSIIVGIAVIVLVILNFQVISGFINSKISNITDKLSVKTGEKNEETADAVEDTSTEGNMLEDSPKEELPEAADNKDDSQEEDEKDANRSVPTIELKAYEGPLYSKADDACYYRVEAIVTGEPYPEINFSKDDSLGSLGLDKVQVNLKRDSKTYILTATASNSEGKASNTLTLIWNCNRPPDIKGISLSSDTLYVGKQYEVSVEAMDLDDDNLTYSWSVTGGSIVDNIVNPIKWNTPNTPGDYKISF
;
A
#
# COMPACT_ATOMS: atom_id res chain seq x y z
N MET A 1 14.93 70.15 -57.73
CA MET A 1 15.03 68.70 -58.00
C MET A 1 16.45 68.24 -57.69
N LYS A 2 16.65 67.43 -56.65
CA LYS A 2 17.76 66.47 -56.50
C LYS A 2 17.43 65.57 -55.31
N TYR A 3 17.17 64.30 -55.58
CA TYR A 3 16.91 63.25 -54.61
C TYR A 3 18.15 62.35 -54.59
N GLU A 4 18.74 62.09 -53.42
CA GLU A 4 19.73 61.04 -53.22
C GLU A 4 19.07 59.80 -52.60
N MET A 5 19.28 58.63 -53.20
CA MET A 5 18.99 57.33 -52.59
C MET A 5 20.28 56.69 -52.06
N LYS A 6 20.28 56.26 -50.80
CA LYS A 6 21.32 55.38 -50.24
C LYS A 6 20.84 53.93 -50.25
N HIS A 7 21.62 53.04 -50.85
CA HIS A 7 21.40 51.59 -50.86
C HIS A 7 21.72 50.95 -49.49
N ALA A 8 20.85 50.05 -49.02
CA ALA A 8 21.06 49.21 -47.84
C ALA A 8 21.72 47.86 -48.20
N LYS A 9 22.68 47.45 -47.36
CA LYS A 9 23.52 46.23 -47.49
C LYS A 9 22.76 44.99 -46.99
N LYS A 10 22.68 43.93 -47.80
CA LYS A 10 22.05 42.63 -47.45
C LYS A 10 22.90 41.85 -46.43
N GLN A 11 22.35 41.57 -45.24
CA GLN A 11 23.04 40.82 -44.18
C GLN A 11 22.71 39.30 -44.22
N ASN A 12 23.71 38.49 -43.89
CA ASN A 12 23.84 37.06 -44.17
C ASN A 12 23.12 36.16 -43.12
N ASN A 13 21.84 35.84 -43.34
CA ASN A 13 21.01 35.03 -42.43
C ASN A 13 21.32 33.52 -42.40
N LYS A 14 22.09 32.98 -43.36
CA LYS A 14 22.33 31.52 -43.45
C LYS A 14 23.28 30.98 -42.36
N ARG A 15 24.28 31.76 -41.92
CA ARG A 15 25.26 31.31 -40.90
C ARG A 15 24.65 31.15 -39.50
N LYS A 16 23.71 32.01 -39.09
CA LYS A 16 23.07 31.94 -37.75
C LYS A 16 22.19 30.69 -37.57
N ALA A 17 21.54 30.21 -38.65
CA ALA A 17 20.68 29.02 -38.59
C ALA A 17 21.47 27.71 -38.40
N ILE A 18 22.65 27.60 -39.01
CA ILE A 18 23.48 26.38 -38.95
C ILE A 18 24.08 26.21 -37.54
N VAL A 19 24.52 27.31 -36.91
CA VAL A 19 25.07 27.28 -35.54
C VAL A 19 23.99 26.87 -34.52
N LYS A 20 22.77 27.40 -34.64
CA LYS A 20 21.64 27.00 -33.76
C LYS A 20 21.30 25.51 -33.91
N ARG A 21 21.28 24.96 -35.12
CA ARG A 21 21.00 23.52 -35.34
C ARG A 21 22.06 22.63 -34.70
N LYS A 22 23.34 22.95 -34.84
CA LYS A 22 24.43 22.15 -34.22
C LYS A 22 24.37 22.16 -32.69
N ALA A 23 24.05 23.29 -32.07
CA ALA A 23 23.89 23.38 -30.61
C ALA A 23 22.68 22.59 -30.11
N MET A 24 21.56 22.61 -30.85
CA MET A 24 20.34 21.88 -30.50
C MET A 24 20.52 20.36 -30.58
N VAL A 25 21.22 19.86 -31.60
CA VAL A 25 21.52 18.43 -31.75
C VAL A 25 22.43 17.93 -30.61
N LYS A 26 23.45 18.72 -30.24
CA LYS A 26 24.37 18.37 -29.14
C LYS A 26 23.67 18.34 -27.77
N ARG A 27 22.68 19.22 -27.55
CA ARG A 27 21.86 19.20 -26.33
C ARG A 27 20.89 18.02 -26.28
N LYS A 28 20.32 17.62 -27.42
CA LYS A 28 19.40 16.47 -27.52
C LYS A 28 20.11 15.14 -27.28
N THR A 29 21.33 14.98 -27.79
CA THR A 29 22.16 13.78 -27.56
C THR A 29 22.62 13.65 -26.11
N LEU A 30 22.94 14.75 -25.44
CA LEU A 30 23.38 14.74 -24.04
C LEU A 30 22.25 14.42 -23.05
N VAL A 31 21.02 14.84 -23.34
CA VAL A 31 19.84 14.52 -22.52
C VAL A 31 19.46 13.04 -22.64
N THR A 32 19.51 12.47 -23.85
CA THR A 32 19.19 11.05 -24.04
C THR A 32 20.19 10.10 -23.37
N THR A 33 21.49 10.44 -23.36
CA THR A 33 22.50 9.62 -22.67
C THR A 33 22.36 9.69 -21.16
N LEU A 34 22.00 10.85 -20.59
CA LEU A 34 21.76 10.98 -19.15
C LEU A 34 20.53 10.17 -18.70
N SER A 35 19.44 10.20 -19.48
CA SER A 35 18.22 9.45 -19.16
C SER A 35 18.42 7.94 -19.17
N ILE A 36 19.24 7.41 -20.10
CA ILE A 36 19.57 5.97 -20.14
C ILE A 36 20.39 5.57 -18.92
N ILE A 37 21.38 6.38 -18.53
CA ILE A 37 22.23 6.10 -17.35
C ILE A 37 21.40 6.11 -16.07
N VAL A 38 20.48 7.07 -15.92
CA VAL A 38 19.56 7.13 -14.76
C VAL A 38 18.62 5.92 -14.76
N GLY A 39 18.08 5.52 -15.91
CA GLY A 39 17.23 4.33 -16.02
C GLY A 39 17.96 3.05 -15.60
N ILE A 40 19.19 2.84 -16.05
CA ILE A 40 20.01 1.68 -15.68
C ILE A 40 20.34 1.71 -14.17
N ALA A 41 20.68 2.87 -13.60
CA ALA A 41 20.96 2.99 -12.18
C ALA A 41 19.74 2.64 -11.30
N VAL A 42 18.53 3.04 -11.70
CA VAL A 42 17.28 2.68 -11.01
C VAL A 42 17.03 1.17 -11.09
N ILE A 43 17.23 0.55 -12.26
CA ILE A 43 17.05 -0.91 -12.42
C ILE A 43 18.06 -1.68 -11.56
N VAL A 44 19.33 -1.26 -11.53
CA VAL A 44 20.35 -1.89 -10.66
C VAL A 44 19.99 -1.73 -9.18
N LEU A 45 19.49 -0.56 -8.75
CA LEU A 45 19.03 -0.36 -7.38
C LEU A 45 17.83 -1.27 -7.04
N VAL A 46 16.89 -1.47 -7.95
CA VAL A 46 15.76 -2.38 -7.75
C VAL A 46 16.23 -3.83 -7.62
N ILE A 47 17.16 -4.27 -8.46
CA ILE A 47 17.73 -5.63 -8.41
C ILE A 47 18.51 -5.86 -7.11
N LEU A 48 19.32 -4.88 -6.68
CA LEU A 48 20.07 -4.97 -5.43
C LEU A 48 19.13 -5.04 -4.21
N ASN A 49 18.04 -4.27 -4.20
CA ASN A 49 17.03 -4.35 -3.14
C ASN A 49 16.26 -5.69 -3.19
N PHE A 50 15.99 -6.25 -4.37
CA PHE A 50 15.33 -7.55 -4.53
C PHE A 50 16.16 -8.72 -3.98
N GLN A 51 17.48 -8.68 -4.12
CA GLN A 51 18.36 -9.70 -3.53
C GLN A 51 18.41 -9.64 -1.99
N VAL A 52 18.31 -8.45 -1.39
CA VAL A 52 18.26 -8.28 0.07
C VAL A 52 16.96 -8.85 0.65
N ILE A 53 15.83 -8.67 -0.05
CA ILE A 53 14.52 -9.17 0.39
C ILE A 53 14.43 -10.70 0.28
N SER A 54 14.92 -11.28 -0.81
CA SER A 54 14.92 -12.75 -1.00
C SER A 54 15.80 -13.49 0.01
N GLY A 55 16.94 -12.91 0.43
CA GLY A 55 17.76 -13.46 1.51
C GLY A 55 17.06 -13.48 2.88
N PHE A 56 16.28 -12.43 3.17
CA PHE A 56 15.54 -12.32 4.44
C PHE A 56 14.38 -13.33 4.51
N ILE A 57 13.68 -13.55 3.40
CA ILE A 57 12.58 -14.53 3.31
C ILE A 57 13.10 -15.96 3.48
N ASN A 58 14.21 -16.32 2.83
CA ASN A 58 14.82 -17.66 2.97
C ASN A 58 15.29 -17.93 4.41
N SER A 59 15.85 -16.94 5.12
CA SER A 59 16.23 -17.10 6.54
C SER A 59 15.04 -17.28 7.48
N LYS A 60 13.87 -16.71 7.14
CA LYS A 60 12.68 -16.77 7.98
C LYS A 60 11.93 -18.10 7.79
N ILE A 61 12.00 -18.68 6.59
CA ILE A 61 11.42 -20.00 6.29
C ILE A 61 12.23 -21.12 6.99
N SER A 62 13.57 -21.08 6.97
CA SER A 62 14.40 -22.07 7.69
C SER A 62 14.11 -22.11 9.21
N ASN A 63 13.92 -20.94 9.83
CA ASN A 63 13.57 -20.84 11.25
C ASN A 63 12.17 -21.39 11.60
N ILE A 64 11.26 -21.48 10.61
CA ILE A 64 9.92 -22.04 10.79
C ILE A 64 9.97 -23.56 10.65
N THR A 65 10.75 -24.10 9.72
CA THR A 65 10.95 -25.55 9.54
C THR A 65 11.60 -26.19 10.77
N ASP A 66 12.59 -25.52 11.39
CA ASP A 66 13.21 -26.00 12.63
C ASP A 66 12.26 -25.96 13.84
N LYS A 67 11.32 -25.01 13.87
CA LYS A 67 10.29 -24.93 14.94
C LYS A 67 9.14 -25.92 14.78
N LEU A 68 8.87 -26.39 13.57
CA LEU A 68 7.84 -27.40 13.29
C LEU A 68 8.35 -28.83 13.54
N SER A 69 9.66 -29.08 13.43
CA SER A 69 10.27 -30.38 13.75
C SER A 69 10.32 -30.70 15.26
N VAL A 70 10.19 -29.70 16.14
CA VAL A 70 10.40 -29.86 17.61
C VAL A 70 9.09 -30.13 18.37
N LYS A 71 7.93 -30.16 17.72
CA LYS A 71 6.62 -30.18 18.41
C LYS A 71 5.76 -31.43 18.24
N THR A 72 6.37 -32.58 17.93
CA THR A 72 5.71 -33.89 18.01
C THR A 72 6.53 -34.84 18.87
N GLY A 73 6.27 -34.83 20.17
CA GLY A 73 6.83 -35.79 21.12
C GLY A 73 6.44 -35.46 22.55
N GLU A 74 6.02 -36.49 23.28
CA GLU A 74 5.51 -36.52 24.66
C GLU A 74 4.01 -36.20 24.81
N LYS A 75 3.19 -37.10 25.37
CA LYS A 75 3.41 -37.76 26.65
C LYS A 75 2.58 -39.06 26.79
N ASN A 76 3.13 -40.08 27.45
CA ASN A 76 2.57 -40.71 28.66
C ASN A 76 3.40 -41.94 29.11
N GLU A 77 4.03 -41.81 30.30
CA GLU A 77 4.03 -42.70 31.50
C GLU A 77 3.36 -44.09 31.37
N GLU A 78 3.76 -45.20 32.00
CA GLU A 78 4.64 -45.55 33.15
C GLU A 78 4.64 -47.12 33.14
N THR A 79 5.72 -47.88 33.35
CA THR A 79 6.08 -48.58 34.61
C THR A 79 6.93 -49.83 34.29
N ALA A 80 7.74 -50.24 35.29
CA ALA A 80 8.22 -51.60 35.59
C ALA A 80 9.54 -52.11 34.98
N ASP A 81 10.57 -52.04 35.83
CA ASP A 81 11.35 -53.16 36.40
C ASP A 81 12.50 -53.86 35.62
N ALA A 82 13.61 -53.97 36.35
CA ALA A 82 14.59 -55.06 36.44
C ALA A 82 15.47 -55.54 35.25
N VAL A 83 16.79 -55.40 35.49
CA VAL A 83 17.87 -56.43 35.38
C VAL A 83 18.54 -56.71 34.01
N GLU A 84 19.79 -56.24 33.92
CA GLU A 84 21.05 -56.97 33.62
C GLU A 84 21.40 -57.50 32.20
N ASP A 85 22.68 -57.25 31.88
CA ASP A 85 23.67 -58.01 31.10
C ASP A 85 23.76 -58.06 29.56
N THR A 86 24.87 -57.45 29.09
CA THR A 86 25.95 -57.94 28.19
C THR A 86 25.71 -58.58 26.82
N SER A 87 26.62 -58.17 25.91
CA SER A 87 27.29 -58.93 24.84
C SER A 87 26.52 -59.20 23.54
N THR A 88 27.08 -59.32 22.33
CA THR A 88 28.37 -59.03 21.66
C THR A 88 28.18 -59.45 20.18
N GLU A 89 28.93 -58.83 19.25
CA GLU A 89 29.33 -59.28 17.88
C GLU A 89 28.25 -59.69 16.85
N GLY A 90 28.25 -59.13 15.64
CA GLY A 90 29.17 -59.42 14.51
C GLY A 90 28.28 -59.98 13.37
N ASN A 91 28.45 -59.83 12.06
CA ASN A 91 29.47 -59.46 11.08
C ASN A 91 28.66 -58.96 9.84
N MET A 92 29.01 -57.87 9.17
CA MET A 92 29.93 -57.74 8.03
C MET A 92 29.60 -58.50 6.73
N LEU A 93 29.84 -57.76 5.62
CA LEU A 93 30.06 -58.11 4.20
C LEU A 93 28.80 -58.00 3.31
N GLU A 94 28.63 -56.92 2.55
CA GLU A 94 29.33 -56.54 1.29
C GLU A 94 29.39 -57.68 0.27
N ASP A 95 28.75 -57.49 -0.89
CA ASP A 95 29.47 -57.44 -2.18
C ASP A 95 28.56 -56.91 -3.32
N SER A 96 29.13 -56.02 -4.14
CA SER A 96 28.69 -55.67 -5.51
C SER A 96 29.80 -56.16 -6.43
N PRO A 97 29.59 -56.50 -7.73
CA PRO A 97 29.86 -55.45 -8.74
C PRO A 97 29.28 -55.62 -10.17
N LYS A 98 29.41 -54.52 -10.93
CA LYS A 98 29.72 -54.37 -12.39
C LYS A 98 28.60 -54.54 -13.43
N GLU A 99 28.23 -53.46 -14.14
CA GLU A 99 28.80 -52.86 -15.39
C GLU A 99 28.19 -53.49 -16.66
N GLU A 100 27.45 -52.69 -17.46
CA GLU A 100 27.71 -52.44 -18.89
C GLU A 100 26.64 -51.51 -19.52
N LEU A 101 27.10 -50.53 -20.31
CA LEU A 101 26.35 -49.80 -21.32
C LEU A 101 26.46 -50.56 -22.66
N PRO A 102 25.48 -50.39 -23.58
CA PRO A 102 25.87 -49.94 -24.92
C PRO A 102 24.94 -48.90 -25.56
N GLU A 103 25.38 -48.48 -26.74
CA GLU A 103 25.11 -47.27 -27.52
C GLU A 103 23.75 -47.16 -28.24
N ALA A 104 23.52 -45.96 -28.78
CA ALA A 104 22.36 -45.47 -29.50
C ALA A 104 22.08 -46.12 -30.86
N ALA A 105 20.80 -46.21 -31.23
CA ALA A 105 20.33 -46.07 -32.62
C ALA A 105 18.87 -45.56 -32.65
N ASP A 106 18.67 -44.61 -33.58
CA ASP A 106 17.50 -43.84 -33.98
C ASP A 106 16.29 -44.70 -34.39
N ASN A 107 15.07 -44.32 -33.96
CA ASN A 107 13.84 -44.39 -34.77
C ASN A 107 12.70 -43.58 -34.15
N LYS A 108 12.09 -42.75 -35.00
CA LYS A 108 10.92 -41.91 -34.77
C LYS A 108 9.64 -42.75 -34.68
N ASP A 109 8.80 -42.46 -33.69
CA ASP A 109 7.33 -42.54 -33.72
C ASP A 109 6.83 -41.68 -32.54
N ASP A 110 6.54 -40.41 -32.78
CA ASP A 110 5.19 -39.85 -32.94
C ASP A 110 4.19 -40.23 -31.83
N SER A 111 3.73 -39.18 -31.16
CA SER A 111 2.47 -39.07 -30.43
C SER A 111 2.20 -39.99 -29.24
N GLN A 112 1.94 -39.31 -28.11
CA GLN A 112 0.98 -39.64 -27.02
C GLN A 112 1.62 -39.70 -25.62
N GLU A 113 2.11 -38.55 -25.16
CA GLU A 113 2.08 -38.18 -23.74
C GLU A 113 1.43 -36.79 -23.58
N GLU A 114 0.33 -36.56 -24.28
CA GLU A 114 -0.61 -35.48 -23.97
C GLU A 114 -1.97 -36.16 -23.99
N ASP A 115 -2.53 -36.49 -22.82
CA ASP A 115 -3.99 -36.66 -22.59
C ASP A 115 -4.30 -37.16 -21.16
N GLU A 116 -3.65 -36.65 -20.11
CA GLU A 116 -4.12 -36.85 -18.72
C GLU A 116 -3.92 -35.60 -17.80
N LYS A 117 -4.11 -34.38 -18.33
CA LYS A 117 -4.09 -33.15 -17.51
C LYS A 117 -5.23 -32.13 -17.74
N ASP A 118 -6.24 -32.44 -18.54
CA ASP A 118 -7.24 -31.45 -18.96
C ASP A 118 -8.59 -31.50 -18.19
N ALA A 119 -8.71 -32.33 -17.15
CA ALA A 119 -10.01 -32.56 -16.52
C ALA A 119 -10.48 -31.50 -15.50
N ASN A 120 -9.68 -30.46 -15.19
CA ASN A 120 -10.08 -29.46 -14.19
C ASN A 120 -9.69 -28.01 -14.53
N ARG A 121 -9.46 -27.68 -15.80
CA ARG A 121 -9.22 -26.30 -16.21
C ARG A 121 -10.52 -25.52 -16.21
N SER A 122 -10.47 -24.27 -15.73
CA SER A 122 -11.65 -23.42 -15.67
C SER A 122 -11.31 -21.96 -15.93
N VAL A 123 -12.22 -21.29 -16.67
CA VAL A 123 -12.16 -19.85 -16.87
C VAL A 123 -12.26 -19.12 -15.52
N PRO A 124 -11.57 -17.99 -15.34
CA PRO A 124 -11.61 -17.27 -14.08
C PRO A 124 -13.02 -16.75 -13.75
N THR A 125 -13.32 -16.65 -12.46
CA THR A 125 -14.40 -15.78 -11.95
C THR A 125 -13.82 -14.79 -10.95
N ILE A 126 -14.47 -13.63 -10.78
CA ILE A 126 -14.02 -12.60 -9.84
C ILE A 126 -15.20 -11.83 -9.24
N GLU A 127 -15.21 -11.75 -7.91
CA GLU A 127 -16.09 -10.89 -7.12
C GLU A 127 -15.25 -9.92 -6.29
N LEU A 128 -15.72 -8.68 -6.12
CA LEU A 128 -15.06 -7.68 -5.29
C LEU A 128 -15.88 -7.39 -4.05
N LYS A 129 -15.24 -7.47 -2.88
CA LYS A 129 -15.87 -7.18 -1.58
C LYS A 129 -15.05 -6.17 -0.79
N ALA A 130 -15.65 -5.04 -0.45
CA ALA A 130 -15.10 -4.16 0.58
C ALA A 130 -15.26 -4.86 1.95
N TYR A 131 -14.14 -5.10 2.64
CA TYR A 131 -14.14 -5.70 3.98
C TYR A 131 -13.79 -4.69 5.07
N GLU A 132 -13.28 -3.52 4.70
CA GLU A 132 -13.03 -2.39 5.59
C GLU A 132 -13.27 -1.07 4.83
N GLY A 133 -13.74 -0.05 5.55
CA GLY A 133 -14.03 1.25 4.97
C GLY A 133 -15.50 1.48 4.65
N PRO A 134 -15.89 2.73 4.37
CA PRO A 134 -15.02 3.91 4.23
C PRO A 134 -14.57 4.42 5.61
N LEU A 135 -13.26 4.56 5.80
CA LEU A 135 -12.68 5.11 7.03
C LEU A 135 -11.84 6.35 6.70
N TYR A 136 -11.99 7.39 7.51
CA TYR A 136 -11.24 8.63 7.33
C TYR A 136 -9.81 8.49 7.86
N SER A 137 -8.83 8.68 6.99
CA SER A 137 -7.44 8.89 7.34
C SER A 137 -7.16 10.39 7.47
N LYS A 138 -6.94 10.85 8.70
CA LYS A 138 -6.51 12.24 8.97
C LYS A 138 -5.10 12.53 8.41
N ALA A 139 -4.24 11.51 8.32
CA ALA A 139 -2.88 11.68 7.82
C ALA A 139 -2.87 12.07 6.33
N ASP A 140 -3.82 11.54 5.57
CA ASP A 140 -3.85 11.69 4.11
C ASP A 140 -5.02 12.57 3.61
N ASP A 141 -5.87 13.09 4.51
CA ASP A 141 -7.19 13.68 4.20
C ASP A 141 -7.92 12.86 3.14
N ALA A 142 -8.14 11.57 3.45
CA ALA A 142 -8.66 10.58 2.52
C ALA A 142 -9.65 9.61 3.18
N CYS A 143 -10.75 9.27 2.49
CA CYS A 143 -11.51 8.06 2.82
C CYS A 143 -10.83 6.86 2.18
N TYR A 144 -10.46 5.85 2.96
CA TYR A 144 -9.91 4.61 2.41
C TYR A 144 -10.89 3.45 2.53
N TYR A 145 -10.80 2.55 1.56
CA TYR A 145 -11.41 1.22 1.58
C TYR A 145 -10.33 0.17 1.49
N ARG A 146 -10.57 -1.00 2.11
CA ARG A 146 -9.86 -2.22 1.77
C ARG A 146 -10.81 -3.19 1.10
N VAL A 147 -10.36 -3.69 -0.05
CA VAL A 147 -11.15 -4.54 -0.94
C VAL A 147 -10.42 -5.85 -1.15
N GLU A 148 -11.14 -6.95 -1.11
CA GLU A 148 -10.67 -8.30 -1.43
C GLU A 148 -11.32 -8.76 -2.73
N ALA A 149 -10.52 -9.39 -3.60
CA ALA A 149 -10.99 -10.09 -4.78
C ALA A 149 -11.15 -11.58 -4.47
N ILE A 150 -12.38 -12.07 -4.56
CA ILE A 150 -12.71 -13.48 -4.41
C ILE A 150 -12.67 -14.08 -5.81
N VAL A 151 -11.66 -14.93 -6.07
CA VAL A 151 -11.34 -15.44 -7.40
C VAL A 151 -11.37 -16.96 -7.43
N THR A 152 -11.97 -17.51 -8.48
CA THR A 152 -11.86 -18.93 -8.84
C THR A 152 -11.29 -19.06 -10.25
N GLY A 153 -10.83 -20.26 -10.62
CA GLY A 153 -10.26 -20.54 -11.94
C GLY A 153 -9.07 -21.48 -11.79
N GLU A 154 -8.84 -22.30 -12.81
CA GLU A 154 -7.76 -23.27 -12.82
C GLU A 154 -7.08 -23.28 -14.20
N PRO A 155 -5.77 -22.99 -14.29
CA PRO A 155 -4.86 -22.63 -13.20
C PRO A 155 -5.30 -21.36 -12.44
N TYR A 156 -4.87 -21.23 -11.17
CA TYR A 156 -5.23 -20.08 -10.34
C TYR A 156 -4.93 -18.75 -11.06
N PRO A 157 -5.91 -17.83 -11.19
CA PRO A 157 -5.73 -16.62 -12.00
C PRO A 157 -4.79 -15.59 -11.38
N GLU A 158 -4.04 -14.87 -12.23
CA GLU A 158 -3.38 -13.63 -11.86
C GLU A 158 -4.41 -12.51 -11.72
N ILE A 159 -4.32 -11.71 -10.65
CA ILE A 159 -5.27 -10.65 -10.32
C ILE A 159 -4.58 -9.29 -10.53
N ASN A 160 -5.22 -8.41 -11.30
CA ASN A 160 -4.76 -7.04 -11.53
C ASN A 160 -5.87 -6.05 -11.19
N PHE A 161 -5.59 -5.15 -10.25
CA PHE A 161 -6.50 -4.07 -9.87
C PHE A 161 -6.15 -2.78 -10.62
N SER A 162 -7.17 -1.95 -10.90
CA SER A 162 -6.98 -0.64 -11.52
C SER A 162 -6.28 0.36 -10.60
N LYS A 163 -6.24 0.08 -9.29
CA LYS A 163 -5.58 0.90 -8.28
C LYS A 163 -5.31 0.08 -7.00
N ASP A 164 -4.12 0.30 -6.43
CA ASP A 164 -3.74 -0.15 -5.09
C ASP A 164 -2.81 0.89 -4.46
N ASP A 165 -3.29 1.58 -3.42
CA ASP A 165 -2.54 2.55 -2.64
C ASP A 165 -1.75 1.89 -1.49
N SER A 166 -1.88 0.57 -1.29
CA SER A 166 -1.15 -0.19 -0.26
C SER A 166 0.24 -0.62 -0.70
N LEU A 167 0.59 -0.41 -1.98
CA LEU A 167 1.86 -0.86 -2.59
C LEU A 167 2.07 -2.37 -2.45
N GLY A 168 1.01 -3.17 -2.54
CA GLY A 168 1.02 -4.62 -2.41
C GLY A 168 1.20 -5.15 -0.98
N SER A 169 1.22 -4.29 0.04
CA SER A 169 1.42 -4.73 1.43
C SER A 169 0.29 -5.60 1.99
N LEU A 170 -0.87 -5.62 1.34
CA LEU A 170 -2.05 -6.40 1.75
C LEU A 170 -2.14 -7.79 1.13
N GLY A 171 -1.25 -8.14 0.18
CA GLY A 171 -1.32 -9.38 -0.59
C GLY A 171 -1.72 -9.15 -2.05
N LEU A 172 -1.82 -10.24 -2.81
CA LEU A 172 -2.12 -10.20 -4.27
C LEU A 172 -3.62 -10.13 -4.56
N ASP A 173 -4.45 -10.54 -3.60
CA ASP A 173 -5.91 -10.60 -3.67
C ASP A 173 -6.59 -9.41 -2.97
N LYS A 174 -5.81 -8.49 -2.39
CA LYS A 174 -6.31 -7.37 -1.58
C LYS A 174 -5.66 -6.07 -1.98
N VAL A 175 -6.45 -5.00 -1.94
CA VAL A 175 -5.98 -3.63 -2.22
C VAL A 175 -6.53 -2.62 -1.24
N GLN A 176 -5.80 -1.52 -1.09
CA GLN A 176 -6.34 -0.31 -0.46
C GLN A 176 -6.62 0.73 -1.52
N VAL A 177 -7.76 1.42 -1.42
CA VAL A 177 -8.07 2.56 -2.29
C VAL A 177 -8.41 3.76 -1.43
N ASN A 178 -7.57 4.79 -1.54
CA ASN A 178 -7.74 6.10 -0.95
C ASN A 178 -8.46 7.00 -1.96
N LEU A 179 -9.70 7.36 -1.65
CA LEU A 179 -10.42 8.41 -2.35
C LEU A 179 -9.95 9.75 -1.78
N LYS A 180 -9.92 10.79 -2.61
CA LYS A 180 -9.64 12.18 -2.21
C LYS A 180 -10.95 12.97 -2.21
N ARG A 181 -11.01 14.07 -1.47
CA ARG A 181 -12.23 14.85 -1.26
C ARG A 181 -12.92 15.30 -2.55
N ASP A 182 -12.11 15.71 -3.52
CA ASP A 182 -12.56 16.14 -4.85
C ASP A 182 -13.01 14.97 -5.74
N SER A 183 -12.64 13.73 -5.38
CA SER A 183 -13.03 12.49 -6.03
C SER A 183 -14.11 11.78 -5.20
N LYS A 184 -15.35 12.28 -5.32
CA LYS A 184 -16.52 11.72 -4.61
C LYS A 184 -16.79 10.25 -4.90
N THR A 185 -16.30 9.74 -6.02
CA THR A 185 -16.56 8.36 -6.44
C THR A 185 -15.37 7.84 -7.23
N TYR A 186 -15.03 6.57 -6.99
CA TYR A 186 -14.04 5.84 -7.77
C TYR A 186 -14.58 4.46 -8.12
N ILE A 187 -14.48 4.05 -9.39
CA ILE A 187 -14.86 2.70 -9.83
C ILE A 187 -13.59 1.86 -9.84
N LEU A 188 -13.41 1.03 -8.82
CA LEU A 188 -12.33 0.05 -8.78
C LEU A 188 -12.65 -1.07 -9.77
N THR A 189 -11.74 -1.36 -10.68
CA THR A 189 -11.85 -2.51 -11.60
C THR A 189 -10.81 -3.53 -11.21
N ALA A 190 -11.16 -4.81 -11.21
CA ALA A 190 -10.21 -5.90 -11.08
C ALA A 190 -10.40 -6.90 -12.21
N THR A 191 -9.29 -7.42 -12.71
CA THR A 191 -9.25 -8.43 -13.78
C THR A 191 -8.51 -9.65 -13.27
N ALA A 192 -9.14 -10.82 -13.37
CA ALA A 192 -8.53 -12.12 -13.13
C ALA A 192 -8.20 -12.77 -14.49
N SER A 193 -7.00 -13.30 -14.68
CA SER A 193 -6.59 -13.95 -15.93
C SER A 193 -5.75 -15.21 -15.73
N ASN A 194 -6.07 -16.26 -16.48
CA ASN A 194 -5.27 -17.48 -16.60
C ASN A 194 -5.19 -17.93 -18.07
N SER A 195 -4.70 -19.14 -18.33
CA SER A 195 -4.63 -19.72 -19.68
C SER A 195 -5.98 -19.97 -20.34
N GLU A 196 -7.06 -20.09 -19.55
CA GLU A 196 -8.42 -20.38 -20.04
C GLU A 196 -9.18 -19.12 -20.42
N GLY A 197 -8.84 -17.98 -19.83
CA GLY A 197 -9.48 -16.72 -20.16
C GLY A 197 -9.29 -15.61 -19.14
N LYS A 198 -10.23 -14.65 -19.18
CA LYS A 198 -10.24 -13.50 -18.29
C LYS A 198 -11.65 -13.24 -17.78
N ALA A 199 -11.74 -12.79 -16.53
CA ALA A 199 -12.94 -12.19 -15.97
C ALA A 199 -12.61 -10.82 -15.40
N SER A 200 -13.61 -9.93 -15.33
CA SER A 200 -13.45 -8.63 -14.69
C SER A 200 -14.70 -8.23 -13.94
N ASN A 201 -14.52 -7.51 -12.85
CA ASN A 201 -15.60 -6.98 -12.05
C ASN A 201 -15.24 -5.59 -11.54
N THR A 202 -16.26 -4.83 -11.16
CA THR A 202 -16.11 -3.45 -10.72
C THR A 202 -16.82 -3.21 -9.40
N LEU A 203 -16.21 -2.38 -8.55
CA LEU A 203 -16.80 -1.93 -7.28
C LEU A 203 -16.79 -0.40 -7.23
N THR A 204 -17.97 0.20 -7.06
CA THR A 204 -18.12 1.65 -6.90
C THR A 204 -17.84 2.03 -5.45
N LEU A 205 -16.77 2.77 -5.23
CA LEU A 205 -16.38 3.33 -3.94
C LEU A 205 -16.80 4.80 -3.88
N ILE A 206 -17.32 5.25 -2.74
CA ILE A 206 -17.89 6.58 -2.58
C ILE A 206 -17.18 7.30 -1.43
N TRP A 207 -16.94 8.60 -1.56
CA TRP A 207 -16.49 9.42 -0.44
C TRP A 207 -17.67 9.69 0.49
N ASN A 208 -17.76 8.95 1.59
CA ASN A 208 -18.79 9.12 2.64
C ASN A 208 -18.26 8.72 4.03
N CYS A 209 -16.96 8.85 4.28
CA CYS A 209 -16.43 8.72 5.64
C CYS A 209 -16.71 9.98 6.45
N ASN A 210 -17.02 9.81 7.75
CA ASN A 210 -17.19 10.94 8.67
C ASN A 210 -15.84 11.44 9.19
N ARG A 211 -15.72 12.75 9.40
CA ARG A 211 -14.52 13.43 9.91
C ARG A 211 -14.80 14.09 11.26
N PRO A 212 -13.75 14.29 12.08
CA PRO A 212 -13.87 15.19 13.22
C PRO A 212 -14.03 16.63 12.73
N PRO A 213 -14.75 17.48 13.47
CA PRO A 213 -14.90 18.89 13.12
C PRO A 213 -13.58 19.65 13.21
N ASP A 214 -13.44 20.67 12.37
CA ASP A 214 -12.32 21.60 12.36
C ASP A 214 -12.52 22.67 13.43
N ILE A 215 -11.71 22.63 14.49
CA ILE A 215 -11.66 23.71 15.49
C ILE A 215 -10.79 24.85 14.97
N LYS A 216 -11.38 26.03 14.73
CA LYS A 216 -10.70 27.23 14.25
C LYS A 216 -10.15 28.08 15.40
N GLY A 217 -10.83 28.11 16.53
CA GLY A 217 -10.37 28.84 17.71
C GLY A 217 -11.38 28.84 18.86
N ILE A 218 -10.94 29.38 19.99
CA ILE A 218 -11.77 29.68 21.16
C ILE A 218 -11.69 31.18 21.44
N SER A 219 -12.80 31.81 21.78
CA SER A 219 -12.89 33.23 22.08
C SER A 219 -13.66 33.48 23.38
N LEU A 220 -13.23 34.52 24.10
CA LEU A 220 -13.96 35.05 25.26
C LEU A 220 -14.57 36.41 24.90
N SER A 221 -15.67 36.75 25.54
CA SER A 221 -16.32 38.05 25.38
C SER A 221 -15.52 39.24 25.92
N SER A 222 -14.38 38.99 26.57
CA SER A 222 -13.49 40.04 27.11
C SER A 222 -12.05 39.53 27.24
N ASP A 223 -11.09 40.41 26.94
CA ASP A 223 -9.66 40.15 27.13
C ASP A 223 -9.21 40.28 28.60
N THR A 224 -10.02 40.91 29.46
CA THR A 224 -9.71 41.11 30.88
C THR A 224 -10.84 40.56 31.75
N LEU A 225 -10.49 39.58 32.58
CA LEU A 225 -11.44 38.88 33.42
C LEU A 225 -11.32 39.32 34.88
N TYR A 226 -12.48 39.54 35.51
CA TYR A 226 -12.60 39.85 36.92
C TYR A 226 -13.32 38.72 37.64
N VAL A 227 -12.94 38.47 38.89
CA VAL A 227 -13.59 37.48 39.75
C VAL A 227 -15.06 37.81 40.02
N GLY A 228 -15.88 36.78 40.21
CA GLY A 228 -17.31 36.90 40.49
C GLY A 228 -18.12 37.56 39.37
N LYS A 229 -17.61 37.55 38.13
CA LYS A 229 -18.30 38.02 36.92
C LYS A 229 -18.64 36.87 35.98
N GLN A 230 -19.57 37.13 35.06
CA GLN A 230 -19.98 36.21 34.01
C GLN A 230 -19.41 36.67 32.66
N TYR A 231 -18.92 35.72 31.87
CA TYR A 231 -18.39 35.94 30.53
C TYR A 231 -18.97 34.92 29.55
N GLU A 232 -19.06 35.29 28.27
CA GLU A 232 -19.38 34.33 27.22
C GLU A 232 -18.09 33.73 26.67
N VAL A 233 -18.11 32.42 26.43
CA VAL A 233 -17.01 31.68 25.82
C VAL A 233 -17.58 30.91 24.64
N SER A 234 -16.96 31.03 23.49
CA SER A 234 -17.36 30.33 22.27
C SER A 234 -16.20 29.61 21.62
N VAL A 235 -16.51 28.51 20.95
CA VAL A 235 -15.60 27.85 20.01
C VAL A 235 -16.08 28.09 18.59
N GLU A 236 -15.16 28.46 17.70
CA GLU A 236 -15.41 28.45 16.27
C GLU A 236 -15.04 27.07 15.75
N ALA A 237 -16.04 26.28 15.37
CA ALA A 237 -15.88 24.94 14.83
C ALA A 237 -16.64 24.81 13.51
N MET A 238 -16.11 24.04 12.57
CA MET A 238 -16.73 23.78 11.27
C MET A 238 -16.72 22.28 11.01
N ASP A 239 -17.90 21.72 10.77
CA ASP A 239 -17.99 20.39 10.18
C ASP A 239 -17.94 20.51 8.65
N LEU A 240 -17.07 19.74 8.00
CA LEU A 240 -16.89 19.78 6.55
C LEU A 240 -17.75 18.74 5.83
N ASP A 241 -18.37 17.82 6.55
CA ASP A 241 -19.31 16.81 6.08
C ASP A 241 -20.78 17.27 6.22
N ASP A 242 -21.00 18.49 6.75
CA ASP A 242 -22.30 19.11 7.00
C ASP A 242 -23.09 18.40 8.12
N ASP A 243 -22.38 17.71 9.03
CA ASP A 243 -22.95 17.12 10.22
C ASP A 243 -23.26 18.19 11.28
N ASN A 244 -24.34 17.98 12.05
CA ASN A 244 -24.67 18.86 13.17
C ASN A 244 -23.62 18.74 14.29
N LEU A 245 -23.05 19.87 14.69
CA LEU A 245 -22.10 19.94 15.79
C LEU A 245 -22.79 19.81 17.16
N THR A 246 -22.15 19.06 18.05
CA THR A 246 -22.51 18.99 19.47
C THR A 246 -21.34 19.46 20.31
N TYR A 247 -21.62 20.02 21.49
CA TYR A 247 -20.61 20.64 22.36
C TYR A 247 -20.65 20.03 23.75
N SER A 248 -19.51 19.98 24.44
CA SER A 248 -19.45 19.56 25.84
C SER A 248 -18.35 20.29 26.58
N TRP A 249 -18.74 21.26 27.41
CA TRP A 249 -17.80 22.14 28.09
C TRP A 249 -17.53 21.70 29.53
N SER A 250 -16.33 21.99 30.01
CA SER A 250 -15.93 21.83 31.42
C SER A 250 -15.01 22.95 31.89
N VAL A 251 -15.05 23.28 33.17
CA VAL A 251 -14.18 24.28 33.80
C VAL A 251 -13.57 23.76 35.09
N THR A 252 -12.31 24.12 35.37
CA THR A 252 -11.65 23.77 36.65
C THR A 252 -12.00 24.73 37.78
N GLY A 253 -12.65 25.86 37.49
CA GLY A 253 -13.15 26.79 38.49
C GLY A 253 -14.34 27.59 38.00
N GLY A 254 -15.25 27.87 38.93
CA GLY A 254 -16.46 28.62 38.67
C GLY A 254 -17.59 27.68 38.28
N SER A 255 -18.52 28.15 37.45
CA SER A 255 -19.60 27.31 36.92
C SER A 255 -19.99 27.72 35.51
N ILE A 256 -20.41 26.73 34.72
CA ILE A 256 -21.04 26.95 33.41
C ILE A 256 -22.55 26.85 33.60
N VAL A 257 -23.32 27.75 32.97
CA VAL A 257 -24.79 27.74 33.05
C VAL A 257 -25.39 26.55 32.31
N ASP A 258 -24.95 26.32 31.07
CA ASP A 258 -25.32 25.18 30.22
C ASP A 258 -24.06 24.75 29.46
N ASN A 259 -23.66 23.49 29.62
CA ASN A 259 -22.40 22.97 29.10
C ASN A 259 -22.52 22.29 27.74
N ILE A 260 -23.70 22.29 27.09
CA ILE A 260 -23.90 21.69 25.76
C ILE A 260 -24.19 22.71 24.66
N VAL A 261 -24.15 24.00 24.99
CA VAL A 261 -24.38 25.11 24.05
C VAL A 261 -23.08 25.79 23.62
N ASN A 262 -23.14 26.57 22.55
CA ASN A 262 -22.06 27.43 22.09
C ASN A 262 -22.68 28.71 21.50
N PRO A 263 -22.44 29.91 22.07
CA PRO A 263 -21.57 30.21 23.22
C PRO A 263 -22.11 29.68 24.56
N ILE A 264 -21.20 29.36 25.49
CA ILE A 264 -21.53 29.13 26.91
C ILE A 264 -21.46 30.42 27.71
N LYS A 265 -22.10 30.42 28.88
CA LYS A 265 -21.94 31.44 29.93
C LYS A 265 -21.15 30.88 31.10
N TRP A 266 -19.96 31.41 31.34
CA TRP A 266 -19.08 31.00 32.43
C TRP A 266 -19.09 32.04 33.55
N ASN A 267 -19.46 31.61 34.76
CA ASN A 267 -19.32 32.38 35.99
C ASN A 267 -17.94 32.13 36.58
N THR A 268 -17.10 33.15 36.60
CA THR A 268 -15.76 33.09 37.22
C THR A 268 -15.85 32.87 38.74
N PRO A 269 -14.87 32.19 39.35
CA PRO A 269 -14.72 32.12 40.80
C PRO A 269 -14.61 33.49 41.47
N ASN A 270 -14.85 33.52 42.78
CA ASN A 270 -14.62 34.70 43.62
C ASN A 270 -13.14 34.87 44.03
N THR A 271 -12.27 33.96 43.61
CA THR A 271 -10.84 33.95 43.91
C THR A 271 -10.02 34.15 42.63
N PRO A 272 -9.03 35.06 42.61
CA PRO A 272 -8.10 35.16 41.49
C PRO A 272 -7.31 33.88 41.29
N GLY A 273 -6.99 33.54 40.03
CA GLY A 273 -6.21 32.36 39.69
C GLY A 273 -6.39 31.94 38.23
N ASP A 274 -5.65 30.91 37.84
CA ASP A 274 -5.74 30.32 36.51
C ASP A 274 -6.77 29.19 36.51
N TYR A 275 -7.75 29.30 35.60
CA TYR A 275 -8.79 28.30 35.43
C TYR A 275 -8.79 27.81 33.99
N LYS A 276 -8.87 26.49 33.82
CA LYS A 276 -8.90 25.86 32.50
C LYS A 276 -10.34 25.66 32.08
N ILE A 277 -10.63 26.07 30.85
CA ILE A 277 -11.86 25.74 30.13
C ILE A 277 -11.52 24.69 29.08
N SER A 278 -12.30 23.62 28.99
CA SER A 278 -12.16 22.57 27.97
C SER A 278 -13.49 22.37 27.25
N PHE A 279 -13.45 21.95 25.99
CA PHE A 279 -14.59 21.69 25.10
C PHE A 279 -14.33 20.46 24.23
#